data_AF-A0AA40WGG5-F1
#
_entry.id   AF-A0AA40WGG5-F1
#
_cell.length_a   1.000
_cell.length_b   1.000
_cell.length_c   1.000
_cell.angle_alpha   90.00
_cell.angle_beta   90.00
_cell.angle_gamma   90.00
#
_symmetry.space_group_name_H-M   'P 1'
#
loop_
_entity.id
_entity.type
_entity.pdbx_description
1 polymer ?
#
loop_
_entity_poly.entity_id
_entity_poly.type
_entity_poly.pdbx_seq_one_letter_code
_entity_poly.pdbx_strand_id
1 'polypeptide(L)' 'RARPLTLGLGDGPNDAPLLDVMDYAVVVKGLNREGVHLRNDDPQRVYRSQNEGPDGWREGMDYFFSRS' A
#
# COMPACT_ATOMS: atom_id res chain seq x y z
N ARG A 1 -1.82 9.65 -24.98
CA ARG A 1 -2.77 9.45 -23.84
C ARG A 1 -1.92 9.25 -22.60
N ALA A 2 -2.23 9.89 -21.47
CA ALA A 2 -1.51 9.62 -20.22
C ALA A 2 -1.80 8.17 -19.75
N ARG A 3 -0.80 7.48 -19.18
CA ARG A 3 -1.02 6.18 -18.55
C ARG A 3 -1.80 6.36 -17.25
N PRO A 4 -2.71 5.45 -16.86
CA PRO A 4 -3.35 5.49 -15.54
C PRO A 4 -2.30 5.41 -14.43
N LEU A 5 -2.56 6.11 -13.33
CA LEU A 5 -1.83 5.92 -12.07
C LEU A 5 -2.41 4.70 -11.35
N THR A 6 -1.55 3.87 -10.77
CA THR A 6 -1.96 2.65 -10.07
C THR A 6 -1.71 2.74 -8.56
N LEU A 7 -2.69 2.30 -7.77
CA LEU A 7 -2.58 2.17 -6.32
C LEU A 7 -2.83 0.71 -5.96
N GLY A 8 -1.82 0.03 -5.40
CA GLY A 8 -1.94 -1.32 -4.87
C GLY A 8 -2.23 -1.33 -3.37
N LEU A 9 -2.93 -2.37 -2.90
CA LEU A 9 -3.18 -2.62 -1.48
C LEU A 9 -2.80 -4.06 -1.15
N GLY A 10 -2.14 -4.30 -0.02
CA GLY A 10 -1.75 -5.64 0.42
C GLY A 10 -1.35 -5.69 1.89
N ASP A 11 -1.51 -6.84 2.53
CA ASP A 11 -1.31 -7.05 3.97
C ASP A 11 -0.29 -8.16 4.29
N GLY A 12 0.14 -8.93 3.28
CA GLY A 12 1.03 -10.07 3.46
C GLY A 12 2.20 -10.14 2.47
N PRO A 13 3.21 -11.00 2.75
CA PRO A 13 4.39 -11.17 1.90
C PRO A 13 4.06 -11.47 0.43
N ASN A 14 2.94 -12.16 0.17
CA ASN A 14 2.49 -12.52 -1.17
C ASN A 14 2.12 -11.30 -2.03
N ASP A 15 1.80 -10.16 -1.41
CA ASP A 15 1.42 -8.94 -2.12
C ASP A 15 2.64 -8.10 -2.53
N ALA A 16 3.81 -8.34 -1.93
CA ALA A 16 5.01 -7.54 -2.16
C ALA A 16 5.39 -7.42 -3.67
N PRO A 17 5.35 -8.49 -4.49
CA PRO A 17 5.66 -8.38 -5.92
C PRO A 17 4.68 -7.48 -6.68
N LEU A 18 3.40 -7.48 -6.29
CA LEU A 18 2.39 -6.60 -6.87
C LEU A 18 2.64 -5.15 -6.46
N LEU A 19 2.85 -4.92 -5.16
CA LEU A 19 3.02 -3.58 -4.62
C LEU A 19 4.32 -2.91 -5.09
N ASP A 20 5.38 -3.67 -5.39
CA ASP A 20 6.63 -3.14 -5.94
C ASP A 20 6.48 -2.52 -7.35
N VAL A 21 5.49 -2.96 -8.13
CA VAL A 21 5.30 -2.49 -9.51
C VAL A 21 4.22 -1.41 -9.66
N MET A 22 3.57 -1.02 -8.56
CA MET A 22 2.53 0.02 -8.56
C MET A 22 3.12 1.42 -8.39
N ASP A 23 2.43 2.43 -8.95
CA ASP A 23 2.83 3.83 -8.76
C ASP A 23 2.75 4.28 -7.31
N TYR A 24 1.78 3.74 -6.55
CA TYR A 24 1.57 3.93 -5.12
C TYR A 24 1.19 2.60 -4.46
N ALA A 25 1.50 2.45 -3.17
CA ALA A 25 1.17 1.25 -2.42
C ALA A 25 0.66 1.57 -1.01
N VAL A 26 -0.38 0.87 -0.58
CA VAL A 26 -0.81 0.77 0.82
C VAL A 26 -0.38 -0.59 1.34
N VAL A 27 0.55 -0.60 2.28
CA VAL A 27 0.84 -1.76 3.11
C VAL A 27 -0.09 -1.70 4.31
N VAL A 28 -1.00 -2.65 4.35
CA VAL A 28 -2.01 -2.76 5.39
C VAL A 28 -1.39 -3.48 6.56
N LYS A 29 -1.67 -3.03 7.78
CA LYS A 29 -1.19 -3.71 8.99
C LYS A 29 -1.72 -5.15 8.99
N GLY A 30 -0.81 -6.10 8.80
CA GLY A 30 -1.10 -7.52 8.90
C GLY A 30 -1.01 -8.02 10.34
N LEU A 31 -1.71 -9.12 10.62
CA LEU A 31 -1.64 -9.82 11.92
C LEU A 31 -0.33 -10.63 12.08
N ASN A 32 0.38 -10.88 10.98
CA ASN A 32 1.53 -11.77 10.94
C ASN A 32 2.84 -11.02 11.20
N ARG A 33 3.79 -11.68 11.86
CA ARG A 33 5.10 -11.08 12.25
C ARG A 33 6.00 -10.69 11.07
N GLU A 34 5.86 -11.33 9.91
CA GLU A 34 6.70 -11.03 8.74
C GLU A 34 6.28 -9.74 8.03
N GLY A 35 4.99 -9.38 8.01
CA GLY A 35 4.50 -8.18 7.32
C GLY A 35 4.86 -8.13 5.83
N VAL A 36 4.83 -6.92 5.24
CA VAL A 36 5.19 -6.69 3.83
C VAL A 36 6.53 -5.98 3.71
N HIS A 37 7.44 -6.61 2.97
CA HIS A 37 8.75 -6.07 2.63
C HIS A 37 8.81 -5.71 1.15
N LEU A 38 8.92 -4.42 0.86
CA LEU A 38 9.01 -3.89 -0.50
C LEU A 38 10.47 -3.62 -0.87
N ARG A 39 10.81 -3.80 -2.14
CA ARG A 39 12.13 -3.40 -2.67
C ARG A 39 12.25 -1.89 -2.80
N ASN A 40 11.13 -1.23 -3.11
CA ASN A 40 11.03 0.23 -3.16
C ASN A 40 10.06 0.74 -2.07
N ASP A 41 10.57 0.93 -0.85
CA ASP A 41 9.79 1.38 0.31
C ASP A 41 9.83 2.91 0.52
N ASP A 42 9.82 3.68 -0.57
CA ASP A 42 9.84 5.15 -0.52
C ASP A 42 8.54 5.69 0.15
N PRO A 43 8.64 6.47 1.25
CA PRO A 43 7.48 7.04 1.94
C PRO A 43 6.63 7.99 1.08
N GLN A 44 7.14 8.49 -0.04
CA GLN A 44 6.34 9.28 -0.99
C GLN A 44 5.37 8.43 -1.81
N ARG A 45 5.70 7.14 -1.97
CA ARG A 45 4.96 6.14 -2.74
C ARG A 45 4.17 5.18 -1.85
N VAL A 46 4.73 4.84 -0.70
CA VAL A 46 4.26 3.78 0.17
C VAL A 46 3.68 4.36 1.45
N TYR A 47 2.42 4.02 1.70
CA TYR A 47 1.76 4.28 2.97
C TYR A 47 1.63 2.98 3.76
N ARG A 48 2.01 2.99 5.04
CA ARG A 48 1.87 1.85 5.95
C ARG A 48 0.75 2.16 6.95
N SER A 49 -0.37 1.43 6.88
CA SER A 49 -1.54 1.71 7.71
C SER A 49 -1.31 1.32 9.18
N GLN A 50 -2.05 1.97 10.08
CA GLN A 50 -2.10 1.62 11.49
C GLN A 50 -3.24 0.65 11.81
N ASN A 51 -4.28 0.66 10.99
CA ASN A 51 -5.43 -0.25 11.11
C ASN A 51 -5.26 -1.49 10.23
N GLU A 52 -5.95 -2.56 10.64
CA GLU A 52 -5.94 -3.86 9.98
C GLU A 52 -7.16 -4.00 9.05
N GLY A 53 -7.08 -4.93 8.10
CA GLY A 53 -8.22 -5.31 7.26
C GLY A 53 -8.88 -4.13 6.54
N PRO A 54 -10.24 -4.09 6.45
CA PRO A 54 -10.95 -3.05 5.71
C PRO A 54 -10.69 -1.62 6.20
N ASP A 55 -10.43 -1.42 7.50
CA ASP A 55 -10.16 -0.10 8.05
C ASP A 55 -8.78 0.41 7.62
N GLY A 56 -7.78 -0.47 7.56
CA GLY A 56 -6.46 -0.13 7.01
C GLY A 56 -6.49 0.20 5.52
N TRP A 57 -7.40 -0.44 4.77
CA TRP A 57 -7.61 -0.12 3.35
C TRP A 57 -8.17 1.28 3.19
N ARG A 58 -9.23 1.61 3.94
CA ARG A 58 -9.82 2.95 3.94
C ARG A 58 -8.79 4.01 4.33
N GLU A 59 -8.06 3.79 5.42
CA GLU A 59 -7.01 4.70 5.89
C GLU A 59 -5.98 5.02 4.80
N GLY A 60 -5.47 4.00 4.10
CA GLY A 60 -4.51 4.20 3.03
C GLY A 60 -5.09 4.85 1.78
N MET A 61 -6.34 4.54 1.42
CA MET A 61 -7.03 5.21 0.31
C MET A 61 -7.27 6.70 0.64
N ASP A 62 -7.74 7.00 1.84
CA ASP A 62 -7.95 8.36 2.31
C ASP A 62 -6.63 9.15 2.30
N TYR A 63 -5.51 8.54 2.69
CA TYR A 63 -4.19 9.19 2.64
C TYR A 63 -3.82 9.68 1.23
N PHE A 64 -4.02 8.84 0.19
CA PHE A 64 -3.66 9.20 -1.19
C PHE A 64 -4.71 10.07 -1.88
N PHE A 65 -6.00 9.85 -1.61
CA PHE A 65 -7.08 10.60 -2.25
C PHE A 65 -7.44 11.91 -1.56
N SER A 66 -7.11 12.10 -0.28
CA SER A 66 -7.24 13.42 0.38
C SER A 66 -6.14 14.40 -0.03
N ARG A 67 -5.09 13.92 -0.71
CA ARG A 67 -3.98 14.73 -1.24
C ARG A 67 -4.18 15.17 -2.69
N SER A 68 -5.33 14.86 -3.31
CA SER A 68 -5.66 15.28 -4.68
C SER A 68 -6.41 16.61 -4.73
#